data_AF-A0A542AXA8-F1
#
_entry.id   AF-A0A542AXA8-F1
#
_cell.length_a   1.000
_cell.length_b   1.000
_cell.length_c   1.000
_cell.angle_alpha   90.00
_cell.angle_beta   90.00
_cell.angle_gamma   90.00
#
_symmetry.space_group_name_H-M   'P 1'
#
loop_
_entity.id
_entity.type
_entity.pdbx_description
1 polymer ?
#
loop_
_entity_poly.entity_id
_entity_poly.type
_entity_poly.pdbx_seq_one_letter_code
_entity_poly.pdbx_strand_id
1 'polypeptide(L)'
;MELNRIEGLLSRYEEGETTLAEEKELREYFSQEEIPEHLETYALLFNFQSQQIKTTFKESEPLELQGKNYRFAWTSIAAVIIVALGLFYFNQPQPSLTTSKMSSVTEQEQALEKTKQTLKMVSAMMNEGTADLVYLQEFNKTKNQIIELN
;
A
#
# COMPACT_ATOMS: atom_id res chain seq x y z
N MET A 1 8.21 -36.44 60.25
CA MET A 1 6.83 -36.48 59.71
C MET A 1 6.62 -35.42 58.63
N GLU A 2 7.27 -34.25 58.69
CA GLU A 2 7.17 -33.23 57.62
C GLU A 2 7.93 -33.59 56.34
N LEU A 3 9.09 -34.27 56.44
CA LEU A 3 9.88 -34.67 55.27
C LEU A 3 9.11 -35.55 54.27
N ASN A 4 8.43 -36.60 54.74
CA ASN A 4 7.63 -37.49 53.89
C ASN A 4 6.51 -36.75 53.13
N ARG A 5 5.99 -35.66 53.72
CA ARG A 5 4.97 -34.83 53.09
C ARG A 5 5.56 -33.99 51.97
N ILE A 6 6.74 -33.40 52.19
CA ILE A 6 7.48 -32.64 51.18
C ILE A 6 7.91 -33.54 50.01
N GLU A 7 8.40 -34.74 50.30
CA GLU A 7 8.78 -35.71 49.26
C GLU A 7 7.57 -36.15 48.42
N GLY A 8 6.41 -36.38 49.05
CA GLY A 8 5.17 -36.66 48.33
C GLY A 8 4.68 -35.49 47.48
N LEU A 9 4.82 -34.25 47.97
CA LEU A 9 4.53 -33.05 47.18
C LEU A 9 5.50 -32.88 46.01
N LEU A 10 6.77 -33.24 46.19
CA LEU A 10 7.79 -33.15 45.14
C LEU A 10 7.52 -34.15 44.01
N SER A 11 7.15 -35.39 44.32
CA SER A 11 6.75 -36.39 43.31
C SER A 11 5.59 -35.87 42.45
N ARG A 12 4.58 -35.27 43.08
CA ARG A 12 3.44 -34.67 42.35
C ARG A 12 3.84 -33.43 41.56
N TYR A 13 4.81 -32.65 42.05
CA TYR A 13 5.34 -31.49 41.33
C TYR A 13 6.04 -31.91 40.03
N GLU A 14 6.82 -33.00 40.08
CA GLU A 14 7.46 -33.60 38.90
C GLU A 14 6.45 -34.13 37.89
N GLU A 15 5.31 -34.64 38.36
CA GLU A 15 4.18 -35.08 37.53
C GLU A 15 3.30 -33.90 37.04
N GLY A 16 3.51 -32.69 37.56
CA GLY A 16 2.72 -31.50 37.21
C GLY A 16 1.32 -31.46 37.82
N GLU A 17 1.08 -32.22 38.90
CA GLU A 17 -0.23 -32.33 39.58
C GLU A 17 -0.37 -31.44 40.82
N THR A 18 0.57 -30.51 41.04
CA THR A 18 0.54 -29.58 42.17
C THR A 18 -0.30 -28.34 41.91
N THR A 19 -0.88 -27.80 42.99
CA THR A 19 -1.57 -26.51 42.99
C THR A 19 -0.62 -25.37 43.36
N LEU A 20 -1.00 -24.13 43.02
CA LEU A 20 -0.20 -22.94 43.37
C LEU A 20 0.04 -22.78 44.89
N ALA A 21 -0.88 -23.27 45.73
CA ALA A 21 -0.73 -23.24 47.19
C ALA A 21 0.32 -24.25 47.68
N GLU A 22 0.32 -25.46 47.10
CA GLU A 22 1.31 -26.51 47.40
C GLU A 22 2.71 -26.12 46.90
N GLU A 23 2.82 -25.49 45.73
CA GLU A 23 4.10 -24.95 45.24
C GLU A 23 4.64 -23.83 46.12
N LYS A 24 3.75 -23.01 46.70
CA LYS A 24 4.17 -21.98 47.67
C LYS A 24 4.78 -22.62 48.92
N GLU A 25 4.19 -23.72 49.41
CA GLU A 25 4.73 -24.48 50.52
C GLU A 25 6.10 -25.08 50.20
N LEU A 26 6.27 -25.67 49.01
CA LEU A 26 7.57 -26.15 48.52
C LEU A 26 8.62 -25.01 48.52
N ARG A 27 8.27 -23.84 47.97
CA ARG A 27 9.17 -22.67 47.96
C ARG A 27 9.58 -22.22 49.36
N GLU A 28 8.65 -22.23 50.31
CA GLU A 28 8.91 -21.84 51.69
C GLU A 28 9.82 -22.85 52.40
N TYR A 29 9.61 -24.14 52.17
CA TYR A 29 10.47 -25.21 52.68
C TYR A 29 11.91 -25.10 52.16
N PHE A 30 12.08 -24.93 50.84
CA PHE A 30 13.40 -24.81 50.20
C PHE A 30 14.10 -23.47 50.43
N SER A 31 13.44 -22.51 51.09
CA SER A 31 14.05 -21.24 51.53
C SER A 31 14.71 -21.36 52.90
N GLN A 32 14.59 -22.50 53.60
CA GLN A 32 15.23 -22.74 54.90
C GLN A 32 16.70 -23.13 54.71
N GLU A 33 17.53 -22.89 55.74
CA GLU A 33 18.98 -23.10 55.68
C GLU A 33 19.39 -24.57 55.91
N GLU A 34 18.50 -25.39 56.49
CA GLU A 34 18.75 -26.79 56.83
C GLU A 34 17.88 -27.71 55.95
N ILE A 35 18.47 -28.20 54.85
CA ILE A 35 17.81 -29.08 53.87
C ILE A 35 18.57 -30.41 53.80
N PRO A 36 17.87 -31.57 53.74
CA PRO A 36 18.53 -32.86 53.55
C PRO A 36 19.34 -32.94 52.25
N GLU A 37 20.47 -33.65 52.29
CA GLU A 37 21.42 -33.77 51.16
C GLU A 37 20.77 -34.23 49.85
N HIS A 38 19.78 -35.14 49.92
CA HIS A 38 19.08 -35.63 48.73
C HIS A 38 18.12 -34.62 48.08
N LEU A 39 17.77 -33.56 48.80
CA LEU A 39 16.85 -32.51 48.34
C LEU A 39 17.56 -31.20 47.97
N GLU A 40 18.87 -31.08 48.24
CA GLU A 40 19.67 -29.88 47.91
C GLU A 40 19.60 -29.52 46.42
N THR A 41 19.47 -30.51 45.55
CA THR A 41 19.36 -30.29 44.09
C THR A 41 18.14 -29.44 43.74
N TYR A 42 17.02 -29.61 44.45
CA TYR A 42 15.79 -28.85 44.25
C TYR A 42 15.84 -27.46 44.89
N ALA A 43 16.70 -27.26 45.89
CA ALA A 43 16.86 -25.96 46.55
C ALA A 43 17.28 -24.87 45.55
N LEU A 44 18.18 -25.19 44.60
CA LEU A 44 18.59 -24.25 43.56
C LEU A 44 17.42 -23.80 42.66
N LEU A 45 16.53 -24.73 42.30
CA LEU A 45 15.36 -24.46 41.47
C LEU A 45 14.42 -23.45 42.13
N PHE A 46 14.03 -23.73 43.38
CA PHE A 46 13.09 -22.89 44.12
C PHE A 46 13.71 -21.56 44.58
N ASN A 47 15.01 -21.55 44.93
CA ASN A 47 15.72 -20.32 45.32
C ASN A 47 15.96 -19.36 44.15
N PHE A 48 16.13 -19.86 42.93
CA PHE A 48 16.25 -18.98 41.76
C PHE A 48 14.91 -18.33 41.40
N GLN A 49 13.81 -19.06 41.54
CA GLN A 49 12.46 -18.54 41.28
C GLN A 49 12.08 -17.42 42.25
N SER A 50 12.42 -17.54 43.54
CA SER A 50 12.13 -16.51 44.55
C SER A 50 12.85 -15.17 44.27
N GLN A 51 14.04 -15.22 43.66
CA GLN A 51 14.80 -14.03 43.26
C GLN A 51 14.20 -13.35 42.03
N GLN A 52 13.73 -14.11 41.03
CA GLN A 52 13.14 -13.54 39.82
C GLN A 52 11.79 -12.85 40.07
N ILE A 53 11.00 -13.30 41.05
CA ILE A 53 9.72 -12.66 41.41
C ILE A 53 9.95 -11.20 41.85
N LYS A 54 11.09 -10.88 42.47
CA LYS A 54 11.45 -9.49 42.85
C LYS A 54 11.81 -8.62 41.65
N THR A 55 12.14 -9.23 40.51
CA THR A 55 12.34 -8.56 39.22
C THR A 55 11.11 -8.57 38.32
N THR A 56 9.94 -8.97 38.85
CA THR A 56 8.66 -8.81 38.14
C THR A 56 8.57 -7.37 37.70
N PHE A 57 8.51 -7.20 36.38
CA PHE A 57 8.36 -5.94 35.68
C PHE A 57 7.47 -4.99 36.49
N LYS A 58 8.09 -3.94 37.00
CA LYS A 58 7.38 -2.85 37.67
C LYS A 58 6.54 -2.18 36.58
N GLU A 59 5.31 -2.67 36.37
CA GLU A 59 4.30 -2.01 35.57
C GLU A 59 3.82 -0.79 36.35
N SER A 60 4.71 0.20 36.44
CA SER A 60 4.47 1.45 37.16
C SER A 60 5.44 2.50 36.68
N GLU A 61 5.44 2.73 35.38
CA GLU A 61 5.24 4.09 34.89
C GLU A 61 4.26 4.01 33.72
N PRO A 62 3.18 4.81 33.68
CA PRO A 62 2.44 4.98 32.44
C PRO A 62 3.47 5.46 31.43
N LEU A 63 3.73 4.66 30.39
CA LEU A 63 4.59 5.06 29.29
C LEU A 63 4.14 6.45 28.84
N GLU A 64 4.93 7.49 29.14
CA GLU A 64 4.72 8.79 28.56
C GLU A 64 4.95 8.60 27.06
N LEU A 65 3.86 8.38 26.34
CA LEU A 65 3.83 8.37 24.90
C LEU A 65 4.21 9.79 24.47
N GLN A 66 5.51 10.03 24.34
CA GLN A 66 6.06 11.25 23.76
C GLN A 66 5.30 11.47 22.46
N GLY A 67 4.50 12.55 22.43
CA GLY A 67 3.52 12.81 21.39
C GLY A 67 4.18 12.69 20.02
N LYS A 68 3.96 11.56 19.35
CA LYS A 68 4.55 11.31 18.04
C LYS A 68 3.94 12.32 17.09
N ASN A 69 4.77 13.21 16.54
CA ASN A 69 4.35 14.25 15.61
C ASN A 69 3.71 13.62 14.37
N TYR A 70 2.39 13.49 14.38
CA TYR A 70 1.59 12.81 13.36
C TYR A 70 1.56 13.56 12.01
N ARG A 71 2.25 14.71 11.92
CA ARG A 71 2.45 15.48 10.69
C ARG A 71 3.10 14.63 9.59
N PHE A 72 4.02 13.73 9.95
CA PHE A 72 4.65 12.81 9.00
C PHE A 72 3.86 11.52 8.75
N ALA A 73 2.85 11.22 9.57
CA ALA A 73 1.98 10.07 9.33
C ALA A 73 1.02 10.33 8.16
N TRP A 74 0.55 11.58 8.01
CA TRP A 74 -0.32 11.98 6.89
C TRP A 74 0.44 12.09 5.56
N THR A 75 1.76 12.31 5.58
CA THR A 75 2.57 12.39 4.35
C THR A 75 2.84 11.01 3.74
N SER A 76 2.66 9.92 4.49
CA SER A 76 2.86 8.55 3.99
C SER A 76 1.84 8.17 2.90
N ILE A 77 0.57 8.56 3.09
CA ILE A 77 -0.50 8.24 2.14
C ILE A 77 -0.31 9.02 0.82
N ALA A 78 0.11 10.29 0.90
CA ALA A 78 0.38 11.11 -0.28
C ALA A 78 1.52 10.54 -1.14
N ALA A 79 2.59 10.02 -0.52
CA ALA A 79 3.70 9.42 -1.23
C ALA A 79 3.26 8.18 -2.03
N VAL A 80 2.39 7.33 -1.47
CA VAL A 80 1.87 6.15 -2.17
C VAL A 80 1.04 6.56 -3.39
N ILE A 81 0.20 7.58 -3.27
CA ILE A 81 -0.62 8.09 -4.38
C ILE A 81 0.27 8.68 -5.48
N ILE A 82 1.29 9.48 -5.13
CA ILE A 82 2.23 10.07 -6.10
C ILE A 82 3.02 8.98 -6.83
N VAL A 83 3.50 7.97 -6.11
CA VAL A 83 4.21 6.83 -6.71
C VAL A 83 3.29 6.02 -7.61
N ALA A 84 2.04 5.76 -7.21
CA ALA A 84 1.06 5.06 -8.04
C ALA A 84 0.72 5.83 -9.32
N LEU A 85 0.50 7.15 -9.23
CA LEU A 85 0.27 8.01 -10.39
C LEU A 85 1.51 8.12 -11.27
N GLY A 86 2.70 8.25 -10.68
CA GLY A 86 3.97 8.26 -11.41
C GLY A 86 4.19 6.95 -12.17
N LEU A 87 3.99 5.81 -11.52
CA LEU A 87 4.06 4.50 -12.18
C LEU A 87 2.97 4.34 -13.22
N PHE A 88 1.76 4.86 -13.03
CA PHE A 88 0.69 4.80 -14.03
C PHE A 88 1.02 5.63 -15.27
N TYR A 89 1.54 6.85 -15.10
CA TYR A 89 1.98 7.70 -16.21
C TYR A 89 3.21 7.13 -16.93
N PHE A 90 4.19 6.59 -16.19
CA PHE A 90 5.42 6.05 -16.78
C PHE A 90 5.27 4.61 -17.33
N ASN A 91 4.43 3.77 -16.73
CA ASN A 91 4.08 2.43 -17.24
C ASN A 91 2.83 2.46 -18.12
N GLN A 92 2.36 3.63 -18.57
CA GLN A 92 1.40 3.62 -19.66
C GLN A 92 2.11 2.95 -20.84
N PRO A 93 1.68 1.73 -21.27
CA PRO A 93 2.32 1.09 -22.39
C PRO A 93 2.17 2.04 -23.57
N GLN A 94 3.31 2.54 -24.07
CA GLN A 94 3.35 3.04 -25.43
C GLN A 94 2.65 1.96 -26.26
N PRO A 95 1.57 2.26 -27.00
CA PRO A 95 0.83 1.24 -27.72
C PRO A 95 1.83 0.52 -28.63
N SER A 96 2.20 -0.70 -28.23
CA SER A 96 3.14 -1.50 -28.98
C SER A 96 2.46 -1.87 -30.29
N LEU A 97 3.17 -1.59 -31.39
CA LEU A 97 2.72 -1.64 -32.79
C LEU A 97 2.20 -3.02 -33.27
N THR A 98 2.10 -4.01 -32.37
CA THR A 98 1.76 -5.39 -32.68
C THR A 98 0.27 -5.68 -32.52
N THR A 99 -0.42 -5.04 -31.56
CA THR A 99 -1.88 -5.20 -31.38
C THR A 99 -2.66 -4.17 -32.19
N SER A 100 -2.03 -3.03 -32.50
CA SER A 100 -2.63 -1.96 -33.29
C SER A 100 -2.90 -2.36 -34.73
N LYS A 101 -2.12 -3.24 -35.35
CA LYS A 101 -2.27 -3.54 -36.80
C LYS A 101 -3.61 -4.16 -37.19
N MET A 102 -4.28 -4.89 -36.31
CA MET A 102 -5.55 -5.54 -36.65
C MET A 102 -6.77 -4.61 -36.48
N SER A 103 -6.71 -3.64 -35.55
CA SER A 103 -7.71 -2.58 -35.40
C SER A 103 -7.40 -1.33 -36.22
N SER A 104 -6.13 -1.06 -36.51
CA SER A 104 -5.70 0.10 -37.29
C SER A 104 -6.01 -0.08 -38.76
N VAL A 105 -6.07 -1.30 -39.31
CA VAL A 105 -6.44 -1.49 -40.72
C VAL A 105 -7.91 -1.09 -40.94
N THR A 106 -8.81 -1.50 -40.05
CA THR A 106 -10.22 -1.11 -40.11
C THR A 106 -10.42 0.39 -39.79
N GLU A 107 -9.68 0.96 -38.84
CA GLU A 107 -9.71 2.41 -38.58
C GLU A 107 -9.06 3.23 -39.69
N GLN A 108 -8.00 2.74 -40.34
CA GLN A 108 -7.34 3.38 -41.48
C GLN A 108 -8.26 3.43 -42.69
N GLU A 109 -8.98 2.34 -42.98
CA GLU A 109 -9.96 2.30 -44.06
C GLU A 109 -11.10 3.30 -43.80
N GLN A 110 -11.64 3.33 -42.58
CA GLN A 110 -12.66 4.29 -42.19
C GLN A 110 -12.16 5.74 -42.18
N ALA A 111 -10.92 5.98 -41.76
CA ALA A 111 -10.30 7.29 -41.81
C ALA A 111 -10.09 7.76 -43.25
N LEU A 112 -9.62 6.87 -44.14
CA LEU A 112 -9.47 7.15 -45.57
C LEU A 112 -10.81 7.46 -46.22
N GLU A 113 -11.87 6.72 -45.89
CA GLU A 113 -13.21 6.96 -46.39
C GLU A 113 -13.74 8.33 -45.92
N LYS A 114 -13.61 8.65 -44.63
CA LYS A 114 -13.96 9.97 -44.10
C LYS A 114 -13.17 11.08 -44.76
N THR A 115 -11.86 10.94 -44.93
CA THR A 115 -11.02 11.93 -45.61
C THR A 115 -11.44 12.10 -47.07
N LYS A 116 -11.71 11.01 -47.80
CA LYS A 116 -12.25 11.08 -49.17
C LYS A 116 -13.58 11.82 -49.22
N GLN A 117 -14.48 11.55 -48.28
CA GLN A 117 -15.76 12.25 -48.17
C GLN A 117 -15.58 13.74 -47.87
N THR A 118 -14.69 14.10 -46.93
CA THR A 118 -14.38 15.49 -46.60
C THR A 118 -13.76 16.21 -47.79
N LEU A 119 -12.78 15.60 -48.46
CA LEU A 119 -12.15 16.17 -49.67
C LEU A 119 -13.18 16.35 -50.79
N LYS A 120 -14.11 15.40 -50.96
CA LYS A 120 -15.20 15.52 -51.94
C LYS A 120 -16.15 16.67 -51.59
N MET A 121 -16.49 16.83 -50.31
CA MET A 121 -17.34 17.92 -49.84
C MET A 121 -16.67 19.29 -50.03
N VAL A 122 -15.39 19.41 -49.66
CA VAL A 122 -14.59 20.62 -49.89
C VAL A 122 -14.49 20.93 -51.39
N SER A 123 -14.26 19.91 -52.22
CA SER A 123 -14.23 20.07 -53.67
C SER A 123 -15.57 20.53 -54.24
N ALA A 124 -16.71 20.04 -53.71
CA ALA A 124 -18.03 20.48 -54.12
C ALA A 124 -18.28 21.94 -53.73
N MET A 125 -17.96 22.31 -52.49
CA MET A 125 -18.05 23.70 -52.01
C MET A 125 -17.15 24.65 -52.80
N MET A 126 -15.96 24.19 -53.21
CA MET A 126 -15.06 25.00 -54.03
C MET A 126 -15.61 25.19 -55.44
N ASN A 127 -16.18 24.14 -56.06
CA ASN A 127 -16.80 24.24 -57.38
C ASN A 127 -18.05 25.14 -57.37
N GLU A 128 -18.86 25.08 -56.32
CA GLU A 128 -20.00 25.99 -56.14
C GLU A 128 -19.54 27.43 -55.83
N GLY A 129 -18.58 27.61 -54.93
CA GLY A 129 -18.03 28.92 -54.59
C GLY A 129 -17.26 29.60 -55.73
N THR A 130 -16.71 28.83 -56.68
CA THR A 130 -16.10 29.41 -57.89
C THR A 130 -17.13 30.05 -58.84
N ALA A 131 -18.42 29.68 -58.76
CA ALA A 131 -19.45 30.33 -59.57
C ALA A 131 -19.67 31.80 -59.15
N ASP A 132 -19.62 32.08 -57.85
CA ASP A 132 -19.72 33.44 -57.32
C ASP A 132 -18.49 34.29 -57.68
N LEU A 133 -17.31 33.67 -57.81
CA LEU A 133 -16.09 34.34 -58.27
C LEU A 133 -16.17 34.79 -59.74
N VAL A 134 -16.88 34.05 -60.60
CA VAL A 134 -17.13 34.46 -62.00
C VAL A 134 -17.91 35.76 -62.05
N TYR A 135 -18.96 35.90 -61.22
CA TYR A 135 -19.75 37.13 -61.14
C TYR A 135 -18.91 38.32 -60.64
N LEU A 136 -18.05 38.10 -59.64
CA LEU A 136 -17.13 39.14 -59.16
C LEU A 136 -16.11 39.56 -60.22
N GLN A 137 -15.65 38.62 -61.06
CA GLN A 137 -14.74 38.91 -62.16
C GLN A 137 -15.43 39.72 -63.27
N GLU A 138 -16.67 39.39 -63.64
CA GLU A 138 -17.48 40.16 -64.60
C GLU A 138 -17.80 41.57 -64.07
N PHE A 139 -18.13 41.68 -62.79
CA PHE A 139 -18.36 42.96 -62.13
C PHE A 139 -17.09 43.84 -62.16
N ASN A 140 -15.93 43.27 -61.86
CA ASN A 140 -14.65 43.98 -61.90
C ASN A 140 -14.28 44.39 -63.34
N LYS A 141 -14.49 43.52 -64.33
CA LYS A 141 -14.29 43.85 -65.74
C LYS A 141 -15.15 45.02 -66.19
N THR A 142 -16.43 45.02 -65.82
CA THR A 142 -17.37 46.10 -66.15
C THR A 142 -16.99 47.39 -65.43
N LYS A 143 -16.60 47.31 -64.15
CA LYS A 143 -16.10 48.45 -63.37
C LYS A 143 -14.87 49.07 -64.02
N ASN A 144 -13.87 48.27 -64.42
CA ASN A 144 -12.65 48.79 -65.03
C ASN A 144 -12.93 49.43 -66.40
N GLN A 145 -13.84 48.85 -67.20
CA GLN A 145 -14.26 49.47 -68.45
C GLN A 145 -14.95 50.82 -68.24
N ILE A 146 -15.79 50.96 -67.20
CA ILE A 146 -16.48 52.21 -66.90
C ILE A 146 -15.54 53.25 -66.27
N ILE A 147 -14.60 52.84 -65.43
CA ILE A 147 -13.64 53.72 -64.77
C ILE A 147 -12.53 54.19 -65.73
N GLU A 148 -12.12 53.36 -66.70
CA GLU A 148 -11.13 53.74 -67.71
C GLU A 148 -11.72 54.63 -68.83
N LEU A 149 -13.05 54.73 -68.93
CA LEU A 149 -13.75 55.58 -69.91
C LEU A 149 -14.03 57.01 -69.41
N ASN A 150 -13.49 57.42 -68.25
CA ASN A 150 -13.64 58.77 -67.69
C ASN A 150 -12.30 59.40 -67.27
#